data_AF-A0AAN2PHM4-F1
#
_entry.id   AF-A0AAN2PHM4-F1
#
_cell.length_a   1.000
_cell.length_b   1.000
_cell.length_c   1.000
_cell.angle_alpha   90.00
_cell.angle_beta   90.00
_cell.angle_gamma   90.00
#
_symmetry.space_group_name_H-M   'P 1'
#
loop_
_entity.id
_entity.type
_entity.pdbx_description
1 polymer ?
#
loop_
_entity_poly.entity_id
_entity_poly.type
_entity_poly.pdbx_seq_one_letter_code
_entity_poly.pdbx_strand_id
1 'polypeptide(L)'
;MKWEKKLVLALEDNGINILHRCGGKAKCTTCRVEILAGDFLEVTHKEKKVFEEKGMEDHLRLSCQIYVNGDITIRPIKTVENSGLPAGPRPED
;
A
#
# COMPACT_ATOMS: atom_id res chain seq x y z
N MET A 1 11.23 -15.88 10.92
CA MET A 1 10.53 -14.66 11.35
C MET A 1 9.27 -14.53 10.53
N LYS A 2 8.10 -14.44 11.18
CA LYS A 2 6.79 -14.36 10.53
C LYS A 2 6.40 -12.88 10.57
N TRP A 3 6.42 -12.20 9.43
CA TRP A 3 5.95 -10.82 9.33
C TRP A 3 4.45 -10.80 9.61
N GLU A 4 3.98 -9.93 10.50
CA GLU A 4 2.65 -10.09 11.10
C GLU A 4 1.51 -9.81 10.12
N LYS A 5 1.64 -8.81 9.24
CA LYS A 5 0.55 -8.39 8.34
C LYS A 5 1.02 -7.43 7.25
N LYS A 6 0.36 -7.46 6.08
CA LYS A 6 0.52 -6.39 5.08
C LYS A 6 -0.14 -5.10 5.58
N LEU A 7 0.51 -3.95 5.35
CA LEU A 7 -0.01 -2.63 5.76
C LEU A 7 -1.42 -2.37 5.19
N VAL A 8 -1.68 -2.76 3.94
CA VAL A 8 -3.03 -2.62 3.35
C VAL A 8 -4.12 -3.31 4.17
N LEU A 9 -3.85 -4.49 4.72
CA LEU A 9 -4.80 -5.24 5.54
C LEU A 9 -4.93 -4.64 6.93
N ALA A 10 -3.84 -4.10 7.49
CA ALA A 10 -3.89 -3.35 8.74
C ALA A 10 -4.78 -2.10 8.60
N LEU A 11 -4.70 -1.39 7.47
CA LEU A 11 -5.52 -0.22 7.20
C LEU A 11 -7.01 -0.59 7.03
N GLU A 12 -7.31 -1.58 6.19
CA GLU A 12 -8.70 -2.03 5.98
C GLU A 12 -9.35 -2.49 7.28
N ASP A 13 -8.64 -3.27 8.10
CA ASP A 13 -9.19 -3.82 9.35
C ASP A 13 -9.42 -2.76 10.44
N ASN A 14 -8.86 -1.56 10.26
CA ASN A 14 -9.10 -0.39 11.10
C ASN A 14 -10.02 0.65 10.44
N GLY A 15 -10.76 0.25 9.39
CA GLY A 15 -11.74 1.11 8.72
C GLY A 15 -11.15 2.17 7.79
N ILE A 16 -9.85 2.10 7.49
CA ILE A 16 -9.21 2.98 6.51
C ILE A 16 -9.34 2.29 5.14
N ASN A 17 -10.32 2.71 4.36
CA ASN A 17 -10.67 2.13 3.06
C ASN A 17 -9.69 2.55 1.94
N ILE A 18 -8.40 2.26 2.12
CA ILE A 18 -7.39 2.52 1.12
C ILE A 18 -7.65 1.70 -0.15
N LEU A 19 -7.51 2.32 -1.33
CA LEU A 19 -7.80 1.62 -2.58
C LEU A 19 -6.77 0.55 -2.88
N HIS A 20 -7.21 -0.65 -3.22
CA HIS A 20 -6.34 -1.76 -3.61
C HIS A 20 -6.89 -2.50 -4.84
N ARG A 21 -7.17 -1.76 -5.93
CA ARG A 21 -7.93 -2.24 -7.11
C ARG A 21 -7.45 -3.57 -7.71
N CYS A 22 -6.17 -3.91 -7.59
CA CYS A 22 -5.62 -5.18 -8.10
C CYS A 22 -5.57 -6.34 -7.08
N GLY A 23 -6.08 -6.15 -5.85
CA GLY A 23 -6.01 -7.13 -4.77
C GLY A 23 -4.60 -7.46 -4.31
N GLY A 24 -3.75 -6.44 -4.14
CA GLY A 24 -2.40 -6.62 -3.60
C GLY A 24 -1.34 -7.18 -4.56
N LYS A 25 -1.61 -7.19 -5.87
CA LYS A 25 -0.73 -7.77 -6.89
C LYS A 25 0.34 -6.82 -7.47
N ALA A 26 0.52 -5.63 -6.87
CA ALA A 26 1.42 -4.58 -7.35
C ALA A 26 1.21 -4.20 -8.84
N LYS A 27 -0.05 -4.04 -9.29
CA LYS A 27 -0.39 -3.66 -10.68
C LYS A 27 -1.10 -2.31 -10.82
N CYS A 28 -1.92 -1.94 -9.84
CA CYS A 28 -2.83 -0.79 -9.96
C CYS A 28 -2.27 0.55 -9.44
N THR A 29 -1.26 0.50 -8.57
CA THR A 29 -0.70 1.65 -7.82
C THR A 29 -1.72 2.50 -7.03
N THR A 30 -2.94 2.02 -6.80
CA THR A 30 -3.95 2.78 -6.05
C THR A 30 -3.70 2.76 -4.54
N CYS A 31 -3.00 1.76 -4.03
CA CYS A 31 -2.74 1.56 -2.60
C CYS A 31 -1.56 2.38 -2.07
N ARG A 32 -1.25 3.50 -2.73
CA ARG A 32 -0.11 4.35 -2.41
C ARG A 32 -0.27 5.01 -1.04
N VAL A 33 0.82 5.01 -0.28
CA VAL A 33 0.98 5.69 1.00
C VAL A 33 2.26 6.52 0.98
N GLU A 34 2.22 7.67 1.63
CA GLU A 34 3.41 8.41 2.00
C GLU A 34 3.88 7.93 3.37
N ILE A 35 5.18 7.68 3.51
CA ILE A 35 5.76 7.34 4.82
C ILE A 35 6.24 8.63 5.48
N LEU A 36 5.74 8.91 6.67
CA LEU A 36 6.05 10.12 7.44
C LEU A 36 7.09 9.86 8.53
N ALA A 37 7.06 8.68 9.16
CA ALA A 37 8.01 8.27 10.19
C ALA A 37 8.00 6.75 10.42
N GLY A 38 9.01 6.23 11.11
CA GLY A 38 9.13 4.84 11.53
C GLY A 38 9.99 3.99 10.61
N ASP A 39 10.23 2.75 11.04
CA ASP A 39 11.01 1.77 10.29
C ASP A 39 10.11 0.95 9.38
N PHE A 40 10.51 0.80 8.12
CA PHE A 40 9.78 0.03 7.13
C PHE A 40 10.76 -0.65 6.19
N LEU A 41 10.32 -1.76 5.59
CA LEU A 41 11.15 -2.50 4.66
C LEU A 41 11.47 -1.70 3.40
N GLU A 42 12.63 -1.96 2.81
CA GLU A 42 13.04 -1.36 1.54
C GLU A 42 12.02 -1.57 0.42
N VAL A 43 12.11 -0.73 -0.61
CA VAL A 43 11.27 -0.84 -1.81
C VAL A 43 11.47 -2.19 -2.47
N THR A 44 10.37 -2.93 -2.64
CA THR A 44 10.41 -4.25 -3.30
C THR A 44 10.65 -4.11 -4.82
N HIS A 45 11.19 -5.15 -5.46
CA HIS A 45 11.34 -5.18 -6.93
C HIS A 45 10.00 -5.00 -7.66
N LYS A 46 8.90 -5.48 -7.08
CA LYS A 46 7.55 -5.34 -7.65
C LYS A 46 7.10 -3.88 -7.66
N GLU A 47 7.37 -3.14 -6.58
CA GLU A 47 7.09 -1.70 -6.49
C GLU A 47 7.90 -0.91 -7.52
N LYS A 48 9.23 -1.13 -7.60
CA LYS A 48 10.09 -0.43 -8.57
C LYS A 48 9.58 -0.64 -9.99
N LYS A 49 9.34 -1.91 -10.36
CA LYS A 49 8.88 -2.29 -11.69
C LYS A 49 7.56 -1.62 -12.08
N VAL A 50 6.54 -1.64 -11.19
CA VAL A 50 5.24 -1.06 -11.54
C VAL A 50 5.27 0.47 -11.58
N PHE A 51 6.14 1.12 -10.80
CA PHE A 51 6.35 2.56 -10.88
C PHE A 51 7.05 2.96 -12.18
N GLU A 52 8.12 2.24 -12.56
CA GLU A 52 8.79 2.41 -13.86
C GLU A 52 7.82 2.20 -15.03
N GLU A 53 7.06 1.10 -15.05
CA GLU A 53 6.08 0.79 -16.09
C GLU A 53 4.97 1.85 -16.24
N LYS A 54 4.68 2.60 -15.17
CA LYS A 54 3.65 3.65 -15.14
C LYS A 54 4.21 5.06 -15.25
N GLY A 55 5.53 5.23 -15.38
CA GLY A 55 6.18 6.54 -15.38
C GLY A 55 5.90 7.34 -14.10
N MET A 56 5.84 6.66 -12.96
CA MET A 56 5.63 7.28 -11.65
C MET A 56 6.97 7.53 -10.96
N GLU A 57 7.29 8.80 -10.73
CA GLU A 57 8.45 9.24 -9.95
C GLU A 57 8.02 9.70 -8.54
N ASP A 58 6.98 9.10 -7.98
CA ASP A 58 6.55 9.45 -6.62
C ASP A 58 7.40 8.71 -5.58
N HIS A 59 7.74 9.40 -4.48
CA HIS A 59 8.43 8.81 -3.32
C HIS A 59 7.48 7.99 -2.44
N LEU A 60 6.37 7.50 -3.02
CA LEU A 60 5.32 6.80 -2.30
C LEU A 60 5.59 5.30 -2.31
N ARG A 61 4.96 4.60 -1.36
CA ARG A 61 5.06 3.15 -1.22
C ARG A 61 3.73 2.49 -1.50
N LEU A 62 3.77 1.24 -1.95
CA LEU A 62 2.55 0.45 -2.08
C LEU A 62 2.26 -0.25 -0.76
N SER A 63 1.22 0.18 -0.03
CA SER A 63 0.82 -0.44 1.25
C SER A 63 0.56 -1.95 1.15
N CYS A 64 0.19 -2.46 -0.03
CA CYS A 64 0.03 -3.90 -0.22
C CYS A 64 1.34 -4.68 -0.35
N GLN A 65 2.49 -4.01 -0.48
CA GLN A 65 3.83 -4.61 -0.54
C GLN A 65 4.66 -4.30 0.72
N ILE A 66 4.13 -3.52 1.66
CA ILE A 66 4.75 -3.26 2.96
C ILE A 66 4.22 -4.28 3.96
N TYR A 67 5.13 -4.95 4.67
CA TYR A 67 4.80 -5.71 5.87
C TYR A 67 5.09 -4.85 7.10
N VAL A 68 4.15 -4.83 8.04
CA VAL A 68 4.29 -4.11 9.32
C VAL A 68 5.21 -4.92 10.23
N ASN A 69 6.26 -4.27 10.73
CA ASN A 69 7.29 -4.87 11.60
C ASN A 69 7.66 -3.98 12.80
N GLY A 70 6.90 -2.92 13.03
CA GLY A 70 7.12 -1.91 14.04
C GLY A 70 6.18 -0.73 13.83
N ASP A 71 6.39 0.33 14.62
CA ASP A 71 5.57 1.54 14.52
C ASP A 71 5.93 2.33 13.27
N ILE A 72 4.91 2.62 12.45
CA ILE A 72 5.03 3.47 11.26
C ILE A 72 3.95 4.54 11.28
N THR A 73 4.30 5.76 10.87
CA THR A 73 3.34 6.83 10.61
C THR A 73 3.26 7.04 9.11
N ILE A 74 2.06 6.93 8.55
CA ILE A 74 1.83 7.00 7.10
C ILE A 74 0.63 7.89 6.79
N ARG A 75 0.56 8.36 5.55
CA ARG A 75 -0.61 9.06 4.98
C ARG A 75 -1.14 8.28 3.77
N PRO A 76 -2.39 7.77 3.80
CA PRO A 76 -3.03 7.19 2.63
C PRO A 76 -3.26 8.24 1.54
N ILE A 77 -2.92 7.92 0.29
CA ILE A 77 -3.07 8.88 -0.82
C ILE A 77 -4.43 8.72 -1.52
N LYS A 78 -4.90 7.48 -1.71
CA LYS A 78 -6.21 7.21 -2.31
C LYS A 78 -7.04 6.28 -1.46
N THR A 79 -8.19 6.76 -1.02
CA THR A 79 -9.19 5.98 -0.31
C THR A 79 -10.50 5.95 -1.11
N VAL A 80 -11.43 5.08 -0.73
CA VAL A 80 -12.77 5.06 -1.33
C VAL A 80 -13.44 6.44 -1.20
N GLU A 81 -13.34 7.04 -0.02
CA GLU A 81 -13.97 8.32 0.32
C GLU A 81 -13.44 9.48 -0.51
N ASN A 82 -12.12 9.56 -0.72
CA ASN A 82 -11.51 10.70 -1.42
C ASN A 82 -11.51 10.57 -2.95
N SER A 83 -11.75 9.37 -3.47
CA SER A 83 -11.67 9.09 -4.91
C SER A 83 -13.02 8.78 -5.56
N GLY A 84 -14.04 8.39 -4.77
CA GLY A 84 -15.31 7.89 -5.28
C GLY A 84 -15.21 6.55 -6.00
N LEU A 85 -14.06 5.87 -5.95
CA LEU A 85 -13.84 4.59 -6.60
C LEU A 85 -14.05 3.43 -5.61
N PRO A 86 -14.63 2.30 -6.05
CA PRO A 86 -14.75 1.14 -5.18
C PRO A 86 -13.39 0.47 -4.95
N ALA A 87 -13.24 -0.14 -3.78
CA ALA A 87 -12.11 -1.00 -3.45
C ALA A 87 -11.97 -2.20 -4.42
N GLY A 88 -10.82 -2.89 -4.36
CA GLY A 88 -10.59 -4.10 -5.15
C GLY A 88 -11.03 -5.35 -4.37
N PRO A 89 -10.71 -6.56 -4.88
CA PRO A 89 -10.76 -7.75 -4.03
C PRO A 89 -9.77 -7.60 -2.89
N ARG A 90 -10.11 -8.11 -1.71
CA ARG A 90 -9.25 -8.06 -0.52
C ARG A 90 -7.88 -8.70 -0.83
N PRO A 91 -6.75 -8.05 -0.53
CA PRO A 91 -5.42 -8.63 -0.69
C PRO A 91 -5.24 -9.91 0.12
N GLU A 92 -4.48 -10.86 -0.42
CA GLU A 92 -4.02 -12.03 0.35
C GLU A 92 -2.85 -11.61 1.27
N ASP A 93 -2.59 -12.37 2.34
CA ASP A 93 -1.44 -12.17 3.25
C ASP A 93 -0.07 -12.39 2.55
#